data_AF-A0A7Y4A1K8-F1
#
_entry.id   AF-A0A7Y4A1K8-F1
#
_cell.length_a   1.000
_cell.length_b   1.000
_cell.length_c   1.000
_cell.angle_alpha   90.00
_cell.angle_beta   90.00
_cell.angle_gamma   90.00
#
_symmetry.space_group_name_H-M   'P 1'
#
loop_
_entity.id
_entity.type
_entity.pdbx_description
1 polymer ?
#
loop_
_entity_poly.entity_id
_entity_poly.type
_entity_poly.pdbx_seq_one_letter_code
_entity_poly.pdbx_strand_id
1 'polypeptide(L)'
;MAKLIHTMIRVRDLSTSIKFYRKALALNIKEQFIFDDYTLTYLANSETGFELELTHNHNTNKLYTHGSGYGHIAVVVDNIQQTHIELKELGILSSDIKTIHYQGGVLATLFFITDPDGYKIEFLQRNGRYQ
;
A
#
# COMPACT_ATOMS: atom_id res chain seq x y z
N MET A 1 19.15 -15.66 11.93
CA MET A 1 17.80 -15.17 12.28
C MET A 1 17.13 -14.65 11.02
N ALA A 2 15.83 -14.87 10.82
CA ALA A 2 15.12 -14.39 9.63
C ALA A 2 14.73 -12.91 9.77
N LYS A 3 14.70 -12.16 8.66
CA LYS A 3 14.30 -10.75 8.57
C LYS A 3 13.25 -10.59 7.47
N LEU A 4 12.15 -9.90 7.78
CA LEU A 4 11.16 -9.52 6.77
C LEU A 4 11.70 -8.35 5.95
N ILE A 5 11.62 -8.45 4.63
CA ILE A 5 12.22 -7.47 3.70
C ILE A 5 11.23 -6.92 2.68
N HIS A 6 10.20 -7.68 2.30
CA HIS A 6 9.18 -7.21 1.39
C HIS A 6 7.86 -7.95 1.60
N THR A 7 6.81 -7.38 1.04
CA THR A 7 5.56 -8.08 0.73
C THR A 7 5.35 -8.03 -0.77
N MET A 8 4.75 -9.07 -1.32
CA MET A 8 4.53 -9.22 -2.75
C MET A 8 3.04 -9.27 -3.05
N ILE A 9 2.62 -8.51 -4.05
CA ILE A 9 1.28 -8.57 -4.64
C ILE A 9 1.36 -8.77 -6.15
N ARG A 10 0.31 -9.36 -6.71
CA ARG A 10 0.16 -9.47 -8.17
C ARG A 10 -0.70 -8.34 -8.68
N VAL A 11 -0.21 -7.66 -9.71
CA VAL A 11 -0.91 -6.54 -10.36
C VAL A 11 -1.19 -6.87 -11.82
N ARG A 12 -2.29 -6.33 -12.35
CA ARG A 12 -2.67 -6.57 -13.75
C ARG A 12 -2.07 -5.57 -14.72
N ASP A 13 -1.86 -4.34 -14.28
CA ASP A 13 -1.24 -3.30 -15.10
C ASP A 13 -0.12 -2.63 -14.31
N LEU A 14 1.12 -2.99 -14.66
CA LEU A 14 2.29 -2.55 -13.91
C LEU A 14 2.44 -1.02 -13.90
N SER A 15 2.16 -0.37 -15.04
CA SER A 15 2.29 1.10 -15.17
C SER A 15 1.29 1.84 -14.29
N THR A 16 0.06 1.36 -14.23
CA THR A 16 -1.03 1.90 -13.42
C THR A 16 -0.70 1.74 -11.94
N SER A 17 -0.24 0.56 -11.51
CA SER A 17 0.14 0.31 -10.12
C SER A 17 1.35 1.14 -9.69
N ILE A 18 2.40 1.26 -10.51
CA ILE A 18 3.55 2.13 -10.21
C ILE A 18 3.11 3.59 -10.04
N LYS A 19 2.27 4.10 -10.95
CA LYS A 19 1.75 5.48 -10.85
C LYS A 19 0.91 5.67 -9.59
N PHE A 20 0.08 4.69 -9.24
CA PHE A 20 -0.74 4.72 -8.04
C PHE A 20 0.12 4.78 -6.78
N TYR A 21 1.04 3.83 -6.60
CA TYR A 21 1.88 3.77 -5.40
C TYR A 21 2.85 4.95 -5.27
N ARG A 22 3.33 5.50 -6.39
CA ARG A 22 4.08 6.76 -6.38
C ARG A 22 3.24 7.92 -5.88
N LYS A 23 2.00 8.06 -6.35
CA LYS A 23 1.11 9.16 -5.95
C LYS A 23 0.62 9.01 -4.51
N ALA A 24 0.21 7.80 -4.13
CA ALA A 24 -0.43 7.55 -2.84
C ALA A 24 0.57 7.48 -1.68
N LEU A 25 1.75 6.90 -1.92
CA LEU A 25 2.70 6.52 -0.87
C LEU A 25 4.13 7.05 -1.10
N ALA A 26 4.34 7.86 -2.15
CA ALA A 26 5.67 8.30 -2.59
C ALA A 26 6.65 7.14 -2.85
N LEU A 27 6.16 5.93 -3.14
CA LEU A 27 7.01 4.79 -3.46
C LEU A 27 7.51 4.87 -4.90
N ASN A 28 8.83 4.77 -5.08
CA ASN A 28 9.48 4.80 -6.38
C ASN A 28 10.10 3.44 -6.69
N ILE A 29 10.35 3.17 -7.97
CA ILE A 29 11.05 1.96 -8.40
C ILE A 29 12.46 2.00 -7.81
N LYS A 30 12.76 1.02 -6.96
CA LYS A 30 14.09 0.76 -6.43
C LYS A 30 14.85 -0.18 -7.35
N GLU A 31 14.19 -1.25 -7.79
CA GLU A 31 14.77 -2.26 -8.68
C GLU A 31 13.70 -2.93 -9.52
N GLN A 32 14.05 -3.38 -10.72
CA GLN A 32 13.15 -4.08 -11.63
C GLN A 32 13.87 -5.20 -12.36
N PHE A 33 13.24 -6.37 -12.40
CA PHE A 33 13.72 -7.56 -13.11
C PHE A 33 12.67 -7.99 -14.13
N ILE A 34 13.06 -8.04 -15.40
CA ILE A 34 12.18 -8.38 -16.52
C ILE A 34 12.56 -9.77 -17.01
N PHE A 35 11.61 -10.70 -16.97
CA PHE A 35 11.72 -12.05 -17.50
C PHE A 35 10.79 -12.21 -18.71
N ASP A 36 10.83 -13.37 -19.37
CA ASP A 36 10.03 -13.61 -20.57
C ASP A 36 8.51 -13.51 -20.28
N ASP A 37 8.05 -14.14 -19.20
CA ASP A 37 6.62 -14.26 -18.88
C ASP A 37 6.12 -13.31 -17.77
N TYR A 38 7.03 -12.66 -17.05
CA TYR A 38 6.67 -11.78 -15.93
C TYR A 38 7.74 -10.72 -15.63
N THR A 39 7.32 -9.67 -14.95
CA THR A 39 8.18 -8.61 -14.42
C THR A 39 8.02 -8.51 -12.91
N LEU A 40 9.13 -8.42 -12.19
CA LEU A 40 9.18 -8.08 -10.77
C LEU A 40 9.62 -6.62 -10.63
N THR A 41 8.87 -5.81 -9.88
CA THR A 41 9.21 -4.41 -9.62
C THR A 41 9.15 -4.13 -8.13
N TYR A 42 10.28 -3.76 -7.55
CA TYR A 42 10.39 -3.41 -6.14
C TYR A 42 10.21 -1.91 -5.97
N LEU A 43 9.24 -1.52 -5.15
CA LEU A 43 8.94 -0.13 -4.82
C LEU A 43 9.33 0.18 -3.38
N ALA A 44 9.97 1.34 -3.18
CA ALA A 44 10.44 1.78 -1.86
C ALA A 44 10.45 3.32 -1.75
N ASN A 45 10.61 3.80 -0.52
CA ASN A 45 10.97 5.18 -0.18
C ASN A 45 12.05 5.17 0.93
N SER A 46 12.45 6.33 1.43
CA SER A 46 13.48 6.47 2.46
C SER A 46 13.00 6.14 3.89
N GLU A 47 11.69 5.95 4.10
CA GLU A 47 11.10 5.81 5.43
C GLU A 47 11.28 4.40 6.02
N THR A 48 11.56 3.39 5.19
CA THR A 48 11.65 2.00 5.64
C THR A 48 12.61 1.17 4.78
N GLY A 49 13.20 0.15 5.39
CA GLY A 49 13.96 -0.87 4.67
C GLY A 49 13.08 -1.99 4.08
N PHE A 50 11.75 -1.88 4.20
CA PHE A 50 10.77 -2.81 3.67
C PHE A 50 10.26 -2.38 2.29
N GLU A 51 10.06 -3.34 1.39
CA GLU A 51 9.69 -3.06 0.00
C GLU A 51 8.32 -3.62 -0.36
N LEU A 52 7.65 -2.95 -1.30
CA LEU A 52 6.48 -3.50 -1.97
C LEU A 52 6.92 -4.08 -3.32
N GLU A 53 6.85 -5.40 -3.45
CA GLU A 53 7.09 -6.10 -4.70
C GLU A 53 5.79 -6.23 -5.51
N LEU A 54 5.81 -5.71 -6.74
CA LEU A 54 4.78 -5.92 -7.73
C LEU A 54 5.22 -7.00 -8.70
N THR A 55 4.44 -8.08 -8.82
CA THR A 55 4.60 -9.03 -9.93
C THR A 55 3.51 -8.82 -10.97
N HIS A 56 3.93 -8.61 -12.20
CA HIS A 56 3.07 -8.49 -13.37
C HIS A 56 3.35 -9.65 -14.33
N ASN A 57 2.36 -10.49 -14.61
CA ASN A 57 2.49 -11.60 -15.57
C ASN A 57 2.03 -11.11 -16.96
N HIS A 58 2.88 -11.25 -17.98
CA HIS A 58 2.69 -10.58 -19.27
C HIS A 58 1.47 -11.05 -20.07
N ASN A 59 1.06 -12.31 -19.87
CA ASN A 59 0.04 -12.98 -20.68
C ASN A 59 -1.20 -13.42 -19.88
N THR A 60 -1.52 -12.76 -18.77
CA THR A 60 -2.72 -13.09 -17.97
C THR A 60 -3.81 -12.02 -18.11
N ASN A 61 -5.00 -12.46 -18.53
CA ASN A 61 -6.21 -11.63 -18.53
C ASN A 61 -7.11 -11.93 -17.30
N LYS A 62 -6.65 -12.79 -16.39
CA LYS A 62 -7.43 -13.19 -15.22
C LYS A 62 -7.33 -12.13 -14.13
N LEU A 63 -8.47 -11.81 -13.52
CA LEU A 63 -8.51 -11.05 -12.28
C LEU A 63 -7.89 -11.88 -11.16
N TYR A 64 -7.02 -11.26 -10.38
CA TYR A 64 -6.57 -11.84 -9.11
C TYR A 64 -7.67 -11.68 -8.07
N THR A 65 -7.84 -12.70 -7.23
CA THR A 65 -8.72 -12.62 -6.06
C THR A 65 -7.86 -12.54 -4.80
N HIS A 66 -8.30 -11.77 -3.82
CA HIS A 66 -7.61 -11.65 -2.53
C HIS A 66 -8.09 -12.70 -1.51
N GLY A 67 -9.08 -13.51 -1.89
CA GLY A 67 -9.80 -14.40 -0.98
C GLY A 67 -10.43 -13.62 0.18
N SER A 68 -10.65 -14.31 1.30
CA SER A 68 -11.13 -13.74 2.56
C SER A 68 -10.04 -13.63 3.63
N GLY A 69 -8.81 -14.05 3.33
CA GLY A 69 -7.71 -14.09 4.29
C GLY A 69 -6.75 -12.91 4.23
N TYR A 70 -6.62 -12.23 3.08
CA TYR A 70 -5.77 -11.06 2.96
C TYR A 70 -6.44 -9.82 3.54
N GLY A 71 -5.74 -9.13 4.44
CA GLY A 71 -6.21 -7.91 5.08
C GLY A 71 -5.80 -6.65 4.30
N HIS A 72 -4.55 -6.24 4.49
CA HIS A 72 -3.97 -5.02 3.92
C HIS A 72 -2.47 -4.96 4.21
N ILE A 73 -1.78 -4.01 3.56
CA ILE A 73 -0.55 -3.42 4.10
C ILE A 73 -0.90 -2.13 4.85
N ALA A 74 -0.06 -1.70 5.78
CA ALA A 74 -0.29 -0.49 6.56
C ALA A 74 0.89 0.49 6.42
N VAL A 75 0.58 1.78 6.44
CA VAL A 75 1.54 2.88 6.49
C VAL A 75 1.17 3.84 7.61
N VAL A 76 2.18 4.49 8.17
CA VAL A 76 2.00 5.52 9.20
C VAL A 76 2.26 6.90 8.60
N VAL A 77 1.47 7.89 9.02
CA VAL A 77 1.61 9.29 8.61
C VAL A 77 1.54 10.22 9.83
N ASP A 78 2.22 11.35 9.75
CA ASP A 78 2.29 12.31 10.85
C ASP A 78 1.00 13.11 11.03
N ASN A 79 0.23 13.32 9.96
CA ASN A 79 -1.04 14.05 10.01
C ASN A 79 -2.06 13.39 9.09
N ILE A 80 -2.91 12.54 9.68
CA ILE A 80 -3.87 11.76 8.93
C ILE A 80 -4.95 12.60 8.24
N GLN A 81 -5.34 13.74 8.83
CA GLN A 81 -6.32 14.63 8.22
C GLN A 81 -5.77 15.28 6.96
N GLN A 82 -4.53 15.78 7.03
CA GLN A 82 -3.88 16.40 5.89
C GLN A 82 -3.65 15.38 4.77
N THR A 83 -3.12 14.19 5.09
CA THR A 83 -2.94 13.12 4.09
C THR A 83 -4.27 12.71 3.45
N HIS A 84 -5.36 12.65 4.21
CA HIS A 84 -6.69 12.31 3.66
C HIS A 84 -7.18 13.33 2.63
N ILE A 85 -6.93 14.62 2.87
CA ILE A 85 -7.27 15.70 1.94
C ILE A 85 -6.42 15.60 0.67
N GLU A 86 -5.11 15.47 0.80
CA GLU A 86 -4.18 15.38 -0.33
C GLU A 86 -4.50 14.21 -1.26
N LEU A 87 -4.79 13.03 -0.69
CA LEU A 87 -5.17 11.87 -1.49
C LEU A 87 -6.49 12.10 -2.26
N LYS A 88 -7.47 12.78 -1.66
CA LYS A 88 -8.71 13.13 -2.34
C LYS A 88 -8.48 14.12 -3.47
N GLU A 89 -7.61 15.11 -3.29
CA GLU A 89 -7.23 16.07 -4.33
C GLU A 89 -6.50 15.39 -5.50
N LEU A 90 -5.76 14.32 -5.23
CA LEU A 90 -5.14 13.46 -6.25
C LEU A 90 -6.14 12.52 -6.96
N GLY A 91 -7.42 12.56 -6.60
CA GLY A 91 -8.47 11.72 -7.16
C GLY A 91 -8.47 10.28 -6.62
N ILE A 92 -7.81 10.03 -5.49
CA ILE A 92 -7.77 8.71 -4.86
C ILE A 92 -8.94 8.59 -3.88
N LEU A 93 -9.80 7.60 -4.12
CA LEU A 93 -10.92 7.31 -3.22
C LEU A 93 -10.41 6.69 -1.91
N SER A 94 -10.92 7.23 -0.80
CA SER A 94 -10.60 6.80 0.56
C SER A 94 -11.88 6.60 1.36
N SER A 95 -11.83 5.70 2.35
CA SER A 95 -12.88 5.63 3.37
C SER A 95 -12.84 6.87 4.26
N ASP A 96 -13.89 7.10 5.04
CA ASP A 96 -13.84 8.10 6.11
C ASP A 96 -12.79 7.74 7.15
N ILE A 97 -12.24 8.77 7.79
CA ILE A 97 -11.34 8.63 8.94
C ILE A 97 -12.15 8.08 10.12
N LYS A 98 -11.60 7.09 10.81
CA LYS A 98 -12.19 6.49 12.00
C LYS A 98 -11.18 6.47 13.13
N THR A 99 -11.65 6.77 14.34
CA THR A 99 -10.86 6.63 15.57
C THR A 99 -11.37 5.43 16.36
N ILE A 100 -10.46 4.51 16.66
CA ILE A 100 -10.71 3.30 17.44
C ILE A 100 -10.18 3.53 18.85
N HIS A 101 -11.02 3.30 19.85
CA HIS A 101 -10.66 3.37 21.25
C HIS A 101 -10.49 1.98 21.85
N TYR A 102 -9.50 1.79 22.72
CA TYR A 102 -9.29 0.57 23.47
C TYR A 102 -8.87 0.92 24.90
N GLN A 103 -9.53 0.30 25.88
CA GLN A 103 -9.24 0.51 27.32
C GLN A 103 -9.20 1.99 27.74
N GLY A 104 -10.10 2.81 27.19
CA GLY A 104 -10.21 4.24 27.52
C GLY A 104 -9.19 5.16 26.82
N GLY A 105 -8.26 4.61 26.03
CA GLY A 105 -7.32 5.36 25.20
C GLY A 105 -7.67 5.30 23.71
N VAL A 106 -7.08 6.21 22.92
CA VAL A 106 -7.07 6.08 21.46
C VAL A 106 -6.10 4.97 21.09
N LEU A 107 -6.62 3.89 20.51
CA LEU A 107 -5.80 2.83 19.93
C LEU A 107 -5.21 3.32 18.60
N ALA A 108 -6.08 3.68 17.65
CA ALA A 108 -5.69 4.05 16.30
C ALA A 108 -6.64 5.11 15.73
N THR A 109 -6.11 6.02 14.91
CA THR A 109 -6.91 6.86 14.01
C THR A 109 -6.49 6.48 12.60
N LEU A 110 -7.43 6.05 11.75
CA LEU A 110 -7.11 5.41 10.49
C LEU A 110 -8.13 5.67 9.37
N PHE A 111 -7.71 5.46 8.13
CA PHE A 111 -8.60 5.27 6.98
C PHE A 111 -7.99 4.25 6.01
N PHE A 112 -8.77 3.82 5.01
CA PHE A 112 -8.30 2.92 3.96
C PHE A 112 -8.39 3.56 2.58
N ILE A 113 -7.42 3.22 1.73
CA ILE A 113 -7.57 3.31 0.28
C ILE A 113 -7.53 1.92 -0.34
N THR A 114 -7.93 1.82 -1.60
CA THR A 114 -7.86 0.59 -2.38
C THR A 114 -7.06 0.86 -3.65
N ASP A 115 -6.10 0.01 -3.95
CA ASP A 115 -5.30 0.11 -5.17
C ASP A 115 -6.10 -0.30 -6.42
N PRO A 116 -5.53 -0.15 -7.64
CA PRO A 116 -6.21 -0.47 -8.90
C PRO A 116 -6.64 -1.95 -9.05
N ASP A 117 -6.02 -2.85 -8.30
CA ASP A 117 -6.30 -4.29 -8.34
C ASP A 117 -7.17 -4.77 -7.17
N GLY A 118 -7.46 -3.90 -6.20
CA GLY A 118 -8.37 -4.15 -5.07
C GLY A 118 -7.67 -4.45 -3.74
N TYR A 119 -6.35 -4.28 -3.65
CA TYR A 119 -5.60 -4.42 -2.41
C TYR A 119 -5.84 -3.21 -1.52
N LYS A 120 -6.23 -3.46 -0.27
CA LYS A 120 -6.43 -2.41 0.72
C LYS A 120 -5.10 -1.97 1.31
N ILE A 121 -5.00 -0.67 1.57
CA ILE A 121 -3.88 -0.03 2.26
C ILE A 121 -4.44 0.77 3.43
N GLU A 122 -3.99 0.47 4.64
CA GLU A 122 -4.37 1.17 5.87
C GLU A 122 -3.43 2.35 6.11
N PHE A 123 -3.98 3.54 6.31
CA PHE A 123 -3.24 4.71 6.76
C PHE A 123 -3.51 4.92 8.24
N LEU A 124 -2.46 5.01 9.03
CA LEU A 124 -2.52 5.21 10.48
C LEU A 124 -1.89 6.54 10.87
N GLN A 125 -2.56 7.26 11.76
CA GLN A 125 -1.94 8.39 12.46
C GLN A 125 -0.79 7.89 13.34
N ARG A 126 0.38 8.53 13.24
CA ARG A 126 1.51 8.28 14.15
C ARG A 126 1.08 8.53 15.59
N ASN A 127 0.98 7.46 16.38
CA ASN A 127 0.61 7.49 17.79
C ASN A 127 0.87 6.14 18.46
N GLY A 128 1.37 6.15 19.70
CA GLY A 128 1.59 4.94 20.49
C GLY A 128 2.47 3.92 19.75
N ARG A 129 1.93 2.73 19.49
CA ARG A 129 2.65 1.64 18.79
C ARG A 129 2.82 1.82 17.28
N TYR A 130 2.11 2.79 16.70
CA TYR A 130 2.17 3.07 15.27
C TYR A 130 3.22 4.15 15.04
N GLN A 131 4.41 3.72 14.64
CA GLN A 131 5.62 4.52 14.43
C GLN A 131 6.30 4.08 13.14
#